data_AF-A0A4V2Q8M9-F1
#
_entry.id   AF-A0A4V2Q8M9-F1
#
_cell.length_a   1.000
_cell.length_b   1.000
_cell.length_c   1.000
_cell.angle_alpha   90.00
_cell.angle_beta   90.00
_cell.angle_gamma   90.00
#
_symmetry.space_group_name_H-M   'P 1'
#
loop_
_entity.id
_entity.type
_entity.pdbx_description
1 polymer ?
#
loop_
_entity_poly.entity_id
_entity_poly.type
_entity_poly.pdbx_seq_one_letter_code
_entity_poly.pdbx_strand_id
1 'polypeptide(L)'
;MNILKMLQGKGQPTGRHLLMLAGITVVLLLTTTWSVAYTSRSAFCGSCHEMSSMYQSWQLSAHKNVACYDCHAEPGIQGTVKAKAKGLKELYLHVAGAQVTPKADERSINCYNCHQEKVKMNTDKAFTAKDPHTAKHFSNGMTCVTCHSGLVHNIQTNNSIPTRDSCESCHLDAMRK
;
A
#
# COMPACT_ATOMS: atom_id res chain seq x y z
N MET A 1 -34.42 32.13 11.14
CA MET A 1 -34.20 31.23 12.29
C MET A 1 -32.71 30.97 12.39
N ASN A 2 -32.11 31.15 13.58
CA ASN A 2 -30.67 31.23 13.79
C ASN A 2 -30.06 29.82 13.89
N ILE A 3 -28.97 29.51 13.18
CA ILE A 3 -28.29 28.19 13.17
C ILE A 3 -27.96 27.74 14.61
N LEU A 4 -27.68 28.72 15.49
CA LEU A 4 -27.44 28.52 16.92
C LEU A 4 -28.59 27.81 17.65
N LYS A 5 -29.86 28.07 17.30
CA LYS A 5 -31.04 27.42 17.93
C LYS A 5 -31.22 25.97 17.48
N MET A 6 -30.74 25.63 16.27
CA MET A 6 -30.77 24.25 15.74
C MET A 6 -29.69 23.39 16.40
N LEU A 7 -28.49 23.93 16.60
CA LEU A 7 -27.40 23.26 17.36
C LEU A 7 -27.76 23.04 18.84
N GLN A 8 -28.64 23.88 19.39
CA GLN A 8 -29.17 23.77 20.77
C GLN A 8 -30.40 22.84 20.89
N GLY A 9 -30.81 22.14 19.83
CA GLY A 9 -31.95 21.22 19.85
C GLY A 9 -33.32 21.89 20.00
N LYS A 10 -33.41 23.22 19.92
CA LYS A 10 -34.64 24.02 20.14
C LYS A 10 -35.31 24.45 18.82
N GLY A 11 -35.43 23.54 17.86
CA GLY A 11 -36.16 23.76 16.60
C GLY A 11 -36.09 22.57 15.63
N GLN A 12 -37.19 22.28 14.93
CA GLN A 12 -37.23 21.23 13.90
C GLN A 12 -36.55 21.70 12.60
N PRO A 13 -35.77 20.85 11.92
CA PRO A 13 -35.11 21.22 10.67
C PRO A 13 -36.15 21.46 9.57
N THR A 14 -36.07 22.60 8.89
CA THR A 14 -36.92 22.88 7.71
C THR A 14 -36.39 22.12 6.49
N GLY A 15 -37.24 21.90 5.48
CA GLY A 15 -36.82 21.25 4.22
C GLY A 15 -35.61 21.90 3.55
N ARG A 16 -35.46 23.23 3.67
CA ARG A 16 -34.29 23.97 3.17
C ARG A 16 -33.00 23.60 3.92
N HIS A 17 -33.05 23.40 5.25
CA HIS A 17 -31.89 22.98 6.04
C HIS A 17 -31.48 21.55 5.71
N LEU A 18 -32.45 20.64 5.54
CA LEU A 18 -32.19 19.27 5.09
C LEU A 18 -31.53 19.24 3.71
N LEU A 19 -32.00 20.05 2.75
CA LEU A 19 -31.39 20.19 1.42
C LEU A 19 -29.97 20.76 1.49
N MET A 20 -29.71 21.76 2.34
CA MET A 20 -28.36 22.30 2.51
C MET A 20 -27.40 21.28 3.14
N LEU A 21 -27.84 20.54 4.16
CA LEU A 21 -27.03 19.49 4.78
C LEU A 21 -26.75 18.34 3.80
N ALA A 22 -27.75 17.92 3.01
CA ALA A 22 -27.56 16.93 1.97
C ALA A 22 -26.55 17.41 0.91
N GLY A 23 -26.68 18.66 0.45
CA GLY A 23 -25.73 19.27 -0.48
C GLY A 23 -24.29 19.30 0.05
N ILE A 24 -24.09 19.75 1.28
CA ILE A 24 -22.77 19.75 1.95
C ILE A 24 -22.22 18.33 2.04
N THR A 25 -23.04 17.36 2.43
CA THR A 25 -22.62 15.97 2.56
C THR A 25 -22.16 15.40 1.21
N VAL A 26 -22.91 15.65 0.14
CA VAL A 26 -22.52 15.23 -1.22
C VAL A 26 -21.20 15.86 -1.64
N VAL A 27 -21.03 17.18 -1.43
CA VAL A 27 -19.78 17.88 -1.76
C VAL A 27 -18.60 17.31 -0.98
N LEU A 28 -18.77 17.05 0.32
CA LEU A 28 -17.71 16.45 1.15
C LEU A 28 -17.34 15.04 0.68
N LEU A 29 -18.31 14.21 0.31
CA LEU A 29 -18.04 12.87 -0.20
C LEU A 29 -17.30 12.91 -1.55
N LEU A 30 -17.74 13.77 -2.48
CA LEU A 30 -17.10 13.92 -3.78
C LEU A 30 -15.66 14.44 -3.66
N THR A 31 -15.44 15.47 -2.85
CA THR A 31 -14.10 16.04 -2.63
C THR A 31 -13.18 15.05 -1.92
N THR A 32 -13.68 14.29 -0.95
CA THR A 32 -12.88 13.28 -0.23
C THR A 32 -12.49 12.13 -1.14
N THR A 33 -13.45 11.56 -1.89
CA THR A 33 -13.17 10.46 -2.82
C THR A 33 -12.20 10.88 -3.93
N TRP A 34 -12.38 12.07 -4.49
CA TRP A 34 -11.44 12.64 -5.45
C TRP A 34 -10.04 12.84 -4.85
N SER A 35 -9.94 13.37 -3.64
CA SER A 35 -8.65 13.59 -2.95
C SER A 35 -7.92 12.28 -2.67
N VAL A 36 -8.65 11.25 -2.23
CA VAL A 36 -8.10 9.90 -2.02
C VAL A 36 -7.56 9.34 -3.33
N ALA A 37 -8.34 9.42 -4.41
CA ALA A 37 -7.93 8.92 -5.72
C ALA A 37 -6.71 9.70 -6.27
N TYR A 38 -6.72 11.03 -6.18
CA TYR A 38 -5.65 11.89 -6.64
C TYR A 38 -4.32 11.57 -5.94
N THR A 39 -4.35 11.45 -4.62
CA THR A 39 -3.19 11.17 -3.76
C THR A 39 -2.77 9.69 -3.77
N SER A 40 -3.49 8.82 -4.49
CA SER A 40 -3.10 7.41 -4.70
C SER A 40 -2.32 7.19 -6.00
N ARG A 41 -2.16 8.22 -6.84
CA ARG A 41 -1.42 8.11 -8.11
C ARG A 41 0.09 8.11 -7.85
N SER A 42 0.85 7.29 -8.59
CA SER A 42 2.32 7.26 -8.47
C SER A 42 2.97 8.62 -8.67
N ALA A 43 2.43 9.46 -9.56
CA ALA A 43 2.92 10.82 -9.79
C ALA A 43 2.80 11.74 -8.56
N PHE A 44 1.79 11.54 -7.70
CA PHE A 44 1.69 12.27 -6.44
C PHE A 44 2.76 11.82 -5.45
N CYS A 45 3.04 10.52 -5.37
CA CYS A 45 4.15 10.02 -4.55
C CYS A 45 5.48 10.59 -5.05
N GLY A 46 5.70 10.56 -6.38
CA GLY A 46 6.90 11.08 -7.02
C GLY A 46 7.07 12.60 -6.98
N SER A 47 6.09 13.37 -6.50
CA SER A 47 6.25 14.83 -6.35
C SER A 47 7.07 15.23 -5.12
N CYS A 48 7.26 14.32 -4.16
CA CYS A 48 8.12 14.53 -3.00
C CYS A 48 9.56 14.13 -3.31
N HIS A 49 10.55 14.93 -2.92
CA HIS A 49 11.95 14.63 -3.21
C HIS A 49 12.44 13.37 -2.48
N GLU A 50 11.85 13.05 -1.33
CA GLU A 50 12.14 11.84 -0.55
C GLU A 50 11.80 10.59 -1.34
N MET A 51 10.79 10.64 -2.22
CA MET A 51 10.40 9.50 -3.05
C MET A 51 11.23 9.37 -4.32
N SER A 52 12.12 10.32 -4.63
CA SER A 52 12.78 10.40 -5.95
C SER A 52 13.44 9.08 -6.40
N SER A 53 14.23 8.45 -5.53
CA SER A 53 14.89 7.17 -5.81
C SER A 53 13.90 6.01 -5.98
N MET A 54 12.86 5.96 -5.14
CA MET A 54 11.81 4.95 -5.19
C MET A 54 10.97 5.09 -6.46
N TYR A 55 10.67 6.33 -6.88
CA TYR A 55 9.92 6.63 -8.09
C TYR A 55 10.72 6.27 -9.35
N GLN A 56 12.00 6.63 -9.41
CA GLN A 56 12.87 6.29 -10.54
C GLN A 56 13.05 4.78 -10.70
N SER A 57 13.32 4.06 -9.61
CA SER A 57 13.44 2.60 -9.65
C SER A 57 12.12 1.93 -10.07
N TRP A 58 10.98 2.44 -9.60
CA TRP A 58 9.66 1.99 -10.06
C TRP A 58 9.44 2.21 -11.57
N GLN A 59 9.82 3.37 -12.11
CA GLN A 59 9.69 3.66 -13.55
C GLN A 59 10.50 2.68 -14.43
N LEU A 60 11.60 2.15 -13.90
CA LEU A 60 12.46 1.17 -14.58
C LEU A 60 12.02 -0.29 -14.35
N SER A 61 11.03 -0.51 -13.49
CA SER A 61 10.55 -1.86 -13.14
C SER A 61 9.48 -2.39 -14.09
N ALA A 62 9.24 -3.69 -14.01
CA ALA A 62 8.11 -4.38 -14.64
C ALA A 62 6.76 -3.88 -14.11
N HIS A 63 6.75 -3.22 -12.94
CA HIS A 63 5.57 -2.68 -12.28
C HIS A 63 5.34 -1.19 -12.56
N LYS A 64 6.06 -0.59 -13.51
CA LYS A 64 5.92 0.86 -13.85
C LYS A 64 4.51 1.31 -14.27
N ASN A 65 3.61 0.38 -14.56
CA ASN A 65 2.21 0.65 -14.91
C ASN A 65 1.23 0.30 -13.77
N VAL A 66 1.73 -0.09 -12.60
CA VAL A 66 0.96 -0.37 -11.38
C VAL A 66 1.14 0.80 -10.43
N ALA A 67 0.06 1.35 -9.87
CA ALA A 67 0.19 2.52 -9.01
C ALA A 67 0.94 2.15 -7.72
N CYS A 68 1.76 3.08 -7.18
CA CYS A 68 2.45 2.86 -5.90
C CYS A 68 1.48 2.39 -4.81
N TYR A 69 0.29 3.00 -4.78
CA TYR A 69 -0.78 2.68 -3.85
C TYR A 69 -1.28 1.24 -3.96
N ASP A 70 -1.35 0.67 -5.16
CA ASP A 70 -1.90 -0.68 -5.36
C ASP A 70 -1.03 -1.76 -4.69
N CYS A 71 0.29 -1.48 -4.57
CA CYS A 71 1.24 -2.32 -3.84
C CYS A 71 1.37 -1.90 -2.37
N HIS A 72 1.41 -0.60 -2.04
CA HIS A 72 1.73 -0.11 -0.69
C HIS A 72 0.52 0.10 0.22
N ALA A 73 -0.69 -0.19 -0.24
CA ALA A 73 -1.90 -0.17 0.57
C ALA A 73 -2.53 -1.57 0.65
N GLU A 74 -2.98 -1.93 1.86
CA GLU A 74 -3.82 -3.10 2.06
C GLU A 74 -5.18 -2.89 1.36
N PRO A 75 -5.79 -3.95 0.80
CA PRO A 75 -7.08 -3.83 0.14
C PRO A 75 -8.21 -3.43 1.11
N GLY A 76 -9.23 -2.79 0.56
CA GLY A 76 -10.43 -2.38 1.31
C GLY A 76 -10.31 -1.02 2.00
N ILE A 77 -11.40 -0.61 2.68
CA ILE A 77 -11.53 0.72 3.28
C ILE A 77 -10.55 0.89 4.44
N GLN A 78 -10.37 -0.14 5.28
CA GLN A 78 -9.46 -0.07 6.43
C GLN A 78 -8.00 0.13 5.98
N GLY A 79 -7.55 -0.62 4.97
CA GLY A 79 -6.23 -0.46 4.38
C GLY A 79 -6.03 0.93 3.75
N THR A 80 -7.08 1.44 3.09
CA THR A 80 -7.10 2.82 2.57
C THR A 80 -6.90 3.84 3.68
N VAL A 81 -7.68 3.75 4.78
CA VAL A 81 -7.56 4.67 5.92
C VAL A 81 -6.17 4.59 6.55
N LYS A 82 -5.63 3.38 6.76
CA LYS A 82 -4.29 3.17 7.31
C LYS A 82 -3.21 3.80 6.44
N ALA A 83 -3.26 3.56 5.12
CA ALA A 83 -2.31 4.12 4.17
C ALA A 83 -2.37 5.66 4.15
N LYS A 84 -3.57 6.25 4.15
CA LYS A 84 -3.74 7.71 4.15
C LYS A 84 -3.34 8.35 5.48
N ALA A 85 -3.61 7.71 6.62
CA ALA A 85 -3.14 8.17 7.92
C ALA A 85 -1.61 8.16 8.01
N LYS A 86 -0.95 7.11 7.48
CA LYS A 86 0.51 7.07 7.36
C LYS A 86 1.04 8.19 6.47
N GLY A 87 0.45 8.38 5.29
CA GLY A 87 0.84 9.46 4.37
C GLY A 87 0.67 10.86 4.96
N LEU A 88 -0.39 11.10 5.74
CA LEU A 88 -0.58 12.37 6.47
C LEU A 88 0.51 12.58 7.53
N LYS A 89 0.93 11.52 8.24
CA LYS A 89 2.05 11.59 9.17
C LYS A 89 3.36 11.94 8.45
N GLU A 90 3.63 11.30 7.32
CA GLU A 90 4.83 11.58 6.51
C GLU A 90 4.82 13.00 5.94
N LEU A 91 3.66 13.49 5.48
CA LEU A 91 3.48 14.87 5.06
C LEU A 91 3.75 15.85 6.21
N TYR A 92 3.23 15.59 7.41
CA TYR A 92 3.50 16.41 8.58
C TYR A 92 4.99 16.47 8.90
N LEU A 93 5.68 15.32 8.87
CA LEU A 93 7.12 15.26 9.11
C LEU A 93 7.92 16.04 8.07
N HIS A 94 7.54 15.94 6.79
CA HIS A 94 8.14 16.72 5.71
C HIS A 94 7.99 18.23 5.96
N VAL A 95 6.77 18.71 6.21
CA VAL A 95 6.54 20.16 6.41
C VAL A 95 7.16 20.67 7.72
N ALA A 96 7.33 19.81 8.71
CA ALA A 96 8.03 20.12 9.96
C ALA A 96 9.56 20.11 9.83
N GLY A 97 10.11 19.79 8.65
CA GLY A 97 11.55 19.73 8.40
C GLY A 97 12.26 18.53 9.03
N ALA A 98 11.51 17.51 9.45
CA ALA A 98 12.10 16.27 9.98
C ALA A 98 12.64 15.41 8.83
N GLN A 99 13.69 14.63 9.09
CA GLN A 99 14.17 13.66 8.12
C GLN A 99 13.14 12.54 7.95
N VAL A 100 12.61 12.40 6.73
CA VAL A 100 11.70 11.32 6.36
C VAL A 100 12.46 10.32 5.50
N THR A 101 12.67 9.11 6.02
CA THR A 101 13.18 8.00 5.22
C THR A 101 12.01 7.17 4.70
N PRO A 102 11.82 7.06 3.38
CA PRO A 102 10.77 6.23 2.79
C PRO A 102 10.97 4.79 3.21
N LYS A 103 10.02 4.24 3.97
CA LYS A 103 10.05 2.81 4.32
C LYS A 103 8.66 2.22 4.21
N ALA A 104 8.54 1.26 3.31
CA ALA A 104 7.36 0.43 3.22
C ALA A 104 7.33 -0.59 4.36
N ASP A 105 6.12 -0.92 4.81
CA ASP A 105 5.93 -2.14 5.61
C ASP A 105 5.85 -3.32 4.64
N GLU A 106 6.86 -4.17 4.67
CA GLU A 106 6.98 -5.35 3.79
C GLU A 106 5.79 -6.31 3.92
N ARG A 107 5.13 -6.34 5.09
CA ARG A 107 3.96 -7.18 5.33
C ARG A 107 2.67 -6.58 4.76
N SER A 108 2.66 -5.27 4.51
CA SER A 108 1.55 -4.55 3.89
C SER A 108 1.72 -4.44 2.36
N ILE A 109 2.74 -5.05 1.76
CA ILE A 109 2.90 -5.09 0.31
C ILE A 109 1.88 -6.06 -0.30
N ASN A 110 0.99 -5.50 -1.11
CA ASN A 110 -0.11 -6.24 -1.72
C ASN A 110 0.32 -6.83 -3.08
N CYS A 111 0.69 -8.11 -3.07
CA CYS A 111 0.90 -8.88 -4.30
C CYS A 111 -0.36 -9.63 -4.72
N TYR A 112 -1.18 -10.05 -3.76
CA TYR A 112 -2.27 -10.99 -3.98
C TYR A 112 -3.43 -10.39 -4.75
N ASN A 113 -3.62 -9.08 -4.76
CA ASN A 113 -4.69 -8.49 -5.57
C ASN A 113 -4.57 -8.82 -7.06
N CYS A 114 -3.33 -8.99 -7.57
CA CYS A 114 -3.07 -9.37 -8.96
C CYS A 114 -2.48 -10.79 -9.11
N HIS A 115 -1.79 -11.32 -8.10
CA HIS A 115 -1.11 -12.63 -8.12
C HIS A 115 -1.79 -13.67 -7.21
N GLN A 116 -3.10 -13.82 -7.32
CA GLN A 116 -3.94 -14.63 -6.42
C GLN A 116 -3.54 -16.12 -6.36
N GLU A 117 -3.11 -16.69 -7.49
CA GLU A 117 -2.94 -18.15 -7.63
C GLU A 117 -1.51 -18.65 -7.35
N LYS A 118 -0.63 -17.76 -6.87
CA LYS A 118 0.78 -18.10 -6.71
C LYS A 118 1.05 -18.99 -5.50
N VAL A 119 0.29 -18.88 -4.41
CA VAL A 119 0.48 -19.71 -3.22
C VAL A 119 -0.11 -21.11 -3.42
N LYS A 120 0.68 -22.14 -3.17
CA LYS A 120 0.27 -23.55 -3.23
C LYS A 120 0.07 -24.11 -1.83
N MET A 121 -1.13 -24.63 -1.58
CA MET A 121 -1.50 -25.24 -0.30
C MET A 121 -0.94 -26.66 -0.12
N ASN A 122 -0.71 -27.39 -1.21
CA ASN A 122 -0.14 -28.74 -1.18
C ASN A 122 1.36 -28.69 -1.46
N THR A 123 2.17 -29.03 -0.46
CA THR A 123 3.63 -28.98 -0.52
C THR A 123 4.24 -30.03 -1.44
N ASP A 124 3.66 -31.22 -1.56
CA ASP A 124 4.21 -32.31 -2.40
C ASP A 124 4.08 -31.98 -3.89
N LYS A 125 2.94 -31.40 -4.28
CA LYS A 125 2.72 -30.88 -5.64
C LYS A 125 3.67 -29.72 -5.93
N ALA A 126 3.86 -28.80 -4.99
CA ALA A 126 4.78 -27.69 -5.15
C ALA A 126 6.24 -28.17 -5.27
N PHE A 127 6.65 -29.14 -4.46
CA PHE A 127 7.98 -29.76 -4.51
C PHE A 127 8.25 -30.42 -5.87
N THR A 128 7.27 -31.20 -6.37
CA THR A 128 7.35 -31.84 -7.69
C THR A 128 7.52 -30.79 -8.81
N ALA A 129 6.80 -29.66 -8.70
CA ALA A 129 6.89 -28.54 -9.63
C ALA A 129 8.12 -27.63 -9.41
N LYS A 130 8.94 -27.89 -8.37
CA LYS A 130 10.03 -27.02 -7.92
C LYS A 130 9.57 -25.58 -7.64
N ASP A 131 8.33 -25.42 -7.17
CA ASP A 131 7.72 -24.13 -6.86
C ASP A 131 7.99 -23.75 -5.39
N PRO A 132 8.71 -22.64 -5.13
CA PRO A 132 8.98 -22.19 -3.77
C PRO A 132 7.76 -21.54 -3.10
N HIS A 133 6.64 -21.28 -3.78
CA HIS A 133 5.45 -20.65 -3.18
C HIS A 133 4.61 -21.63 -2.35
N THR A 134 5.21 -22.25 -1.33
CA THR A 134 4.54 -23.23 -0.47
C THR A 134 3.91 -22.59 0.76
N ALA A 135 2.81 -23.16 1.27
CA ALA A 135 2.22 -22.76 2.54
C ALA A 135 3.23 -22.74 3.70
N LYS A 136 4.25 -23.61 3.67
CA LYS A 136 5.29 -23.68 4.70
C LYS A 136 6.16 -22.43 4.75
N HIS A 137 6.49 -21.80 3.62
CA HIS A 137 7.26 -20.54 3.66
C HIS A 137 6.43 -19.41 4.28
N PHE A 138 5.17 -19.29 3.89
CA PHE A 138 4.28 -18.26 4.45
C PHE A 138 3.94 -18.50 5.92
N SER A 139 3.78 -19.75 6.36
CA SER A 139 3.55 -20.08 7.78
C SER A 139 4.75 -19.79 8.68
N ASN A 140 5.97 -19.73 8.11
CA ASN A 140 7.18 -19.29 8.80
C ASN A 140 7.37 -17.76 8.78
N GLY A 141 6.34 -17.01 8.37
CA GLY A 141 6.35 -15.55 8.39
C GLY A 141 7.08 -14.90 7.22
N MET A 142 7.45 -15.66 6.18
CA MET A 142 7.99 -15.09 4.95
C MET A 142 6.89 -14.38 4.16
N THR A 143 7.25 -13.27 3.53
CA THR A 143 6.40 -12.53 2.60
C THR A 143 6.92 -12.68 1.17
N CYS A 144 6.14 -12.22 0.20
CA CYS A 144 6.56 -12.23 -1.21
C CYS A 144 7.91 -11.52 -1.41
N VAL A 145 8.09 -10.38 -0.75
CA VAL A 145 9.30 -9.55 -0.85
C VAL A 145 10.48 -10.07 -0.04
N THR A 146 10.28 -11.10 0.81
CA THR A 146 11.40 -11.81 1.47
C THR A 146 12.33 -12.45 0.44
N CYS A 147 11.76 -13.07 -0.61
CA CYS A 147 12.55 -13.63 -1.71
C CYS A 147 12.60 -12.66 -2.90
N HIS A 148 11.47 -12.08 -3.31
CA HIS A 148 11.40 -11.09 -4.39
C HIS A 148 11.88 -9.70 -3.94
N SER A 149 12.99 -9.67 -3.20
CA SER A 149 13.61 -8.44 -2.71
C SER A 149 14.14 -7.60 -3.87
N GLY A 150 13.94 -6.29 -3.83
CA GLY A 150 14.47 -5.39 -4.87
C GLY A 150 13.76 -5.50 -6.23
N LEU A 151 12.58 -6.13 -6.29
CA LEU A 151 11.78 -6.27 -7.51
C LEU A 151 11.43 -4.92 -8.17
N VAL A 152 11.20 -3.88 -7.36
CA VAL A 152 10.75 -2.55 -7.80
C VAL A 152 11.71 -1.45 -7.35
N HIS A 153 12.21 -1.52 -6.12
CA HIS A 153 13.02 -0.47 -5.50
C HIS A 153 14.51 -0.81 -5.39
N ASN A 154 15.07 -1.39 -6.45
CA ASN A 154 16.50 -1.58 -6.60
C ASN A 154 16.83 -1.57 -8.10
N ILE A 155 17.67 -0.65 -8.55
CA ILE A 155 17.98 -0.51 -9.99
C ILE A 155 18.81 -1.69 -10.51
N GLN A 156 19.64 -2.32 -9.66
CA GLN A 156 20.52 -3.41 -10.02
C GLN A 156 19.78 -4.74 -10.13
N THR A 157 18.85 -4.99 -9.19
CA THR A 157 18.07 -6.23 -9.13
C THR A 157 16.65 -6.07 -9.64
N ASN A 158 16.32 -4.91 -10.24
CA ASN A 158 15.00 -4.65 -10.79
C ASN A 158 14.63 -5.78 -11.74
N ASN A 159 13.42 -6.33 -11.61
CA ASN A 159 12.94 -7.45 -12.44
C ASN A 159 13.66 -8.80 -12.26
N SER A 160 14.56 -8.93 -11.27
CA SER A 160 15.20 -10.20 -10.98
C SER A 160 14.28 -11.10 -10.15
N ILE A 161 14.18 -12.36 -10.55
CA ILE A 161 13.56 -13.41 -9.75
C ILE A 161 14.63 -14.10 -8.88
N PRO A 162 14.26 -14.64 -7.70
CA PRO A 162 15.19 -15.35 -6.84
C PRO A 162 15.89 -16.49 -7.58
N THR A 163 17.20 -16.61 -7.39
CA THR A 163 18.01 -17.70 -7.94
C THR A 163 18.14 -18.83 -6.91
N ARG A 164 18.67 -19.98 -7.33
CA ARG A 164 18.92 -21.12 -6.42
C ARG A 164 19.84 -20.73 -5.25
N ASP A 165 20.81 -19.85 -5.49
CA ASP A 165 21.72 -19.34 -4.46
C ASP A 165 20.97 -18.63 -3.33
N SER A 166 19.86 -17.95 -3.64
CA SER A 166 18.98 -17.33 -2.65
C SER A 166 18.30 -18.37 -1.75
N CYS A 167 17.94 -19.53 -2.31
CA CYS A 167 17.39 -20.64 -1.56
C CYS A 167 18.46 -21.28 -0.65
N GLU A 168 19.64 -21.56 -1.22
CA GLU A 168 20.73 -22.23 -0.52
C GLU A 168 21.22 -21.43 0.68
N SER A 169 21.47 -20.13 0.51
CA SER A 169 21.89 -19.25 1.61
C SER A 169 20.93 -19.31 2.81
N CYS A 170 19.63 -19.15 2.58
CA CYS A 170 18.62 -19.17 3.63
C CYS A 170 18.45 -20.57 4.27
N HIS A 171 18.41 -21.63 3.47
CA HIS A 171 18.23 -22.99 3.98
C HIS A 171 19.48 -23.50 4.71
N LEU A 172 20.69 -23.16 4.26
CA LEU A 172 21.93 -23.48 4.95
C LEU A 172 22.01 -22.78 6.30
N ASP A 173 21.63 -21.50 6.36
CA ASP A 173 21.59 -20.74 7.62
C ASP A 173 20.53 -21.28 8.59
N ALA A 174 19.39 -21.75 8.08
CA ALA A 174 18.38 -22.40 8.90
C ALA A 174 18.85 -23.74 9.50
N MET A 175 19.76 -24.45 8.82
CA MET A 175 20.33 -25.72 9.31
C MET A 175 21.49 -25.54 10.30
N ARG A 176 22.05 -24.33 10.42
CA ARG A 176 23.11 -23.99 11.38
C ARG A 176 22.59 -23.59 12.77
N LYS A 177 21.28 -23.46 12.93
CA LYS A 177 20.58 -23.15 14.18
C LYS A 177 19.99 -24.41 14.78
#